data_AF-A0A521E2W9-F1
#
_entry.id   AF-A0A521E2W9-F1
#
_cell.length_a   1.000
_cell.length_b   1.000
_cell.length_c   1.000
_cell.angle_alpha   90.00
_cell.angle_beta   90.00
_cell.angle_gamma   90.00
#
_symmetry.space_group_name_H-M   'P 1'
#
loop_
_entity.id
_entity.type
_entity.pdbx_description
1 polymer ?
#
loop_
_entity_poly.entity_id
_entity_poly.type
_entity_poly.pdbx_seq_one_letter_code
_entity_poly.pdbx_strand_id
1 'polypeptide(L)'
;MSRRKYLLLLTYTRNQIVEKLQQVMNKSLSARSLSKWMLRGMGWFYIDMREMVELYYLYNHRFVLDTKKYEKYIGSLPVTELEEGLRETVNAKQQGM
;
A
#
# COMPACT_ATOMS: atom_id res chain seq x y z
N MET A 1 10.86 7.74 -24.76
CA MET A 1 10.92 8.59 -23.55
C MET A 1 9.58 8.49 -22.80
N SER A 2 9.37 7.42 -22.02
CA SER A 2 8.09 7.16 -21.34
C SER A 2 8.24 7.39 -19.84
N ARG A 3 7.80 8.57 -19.37
CA ARG A 3 7.87 8.99 -17.96
C ARG A 3 6.77 8.39 -17.07
N ARG A 4 5.86 7.55 -17.60
CA ARG A 4 4.64 7.11 -16.89
C ARG A 4 4.83 5.95 -15.93
N LYS A 5 5.88 5.12 -16.09
CA LYS A 5 6.01 3.86 -15.33
C LYS A 5 6.33 4.04 -13.84
N TYR A 6 6.83 5.20 -13.42
CA TYR A 6 7.45 5.39 -12.09
C TYR A 6 6.52 5.98 -11.02
N LEU A 7 5.25 6.23 -11.34
CA LEU A 7 4.35 7.04 -10.49
C LEU A 7 3.09 6.29 -10.00
N LEU A 8 2.93 5.01 -10.29
CA LEU A 8 1.65 4.33 -10.15
C LEU A 8 1.16 4.24 -8.68
N LEU A 9 2.05 3.98 -7.72
CA LEU A 9 1.66 3.97 -6.29
C LEU A 9 1.37 5.36 -5.71
N LEU A 10 1.92 6.42 -6.30
CA LEU A 10 1.72 7.82 -5.84
C LEU A 10 0.56 8.52 -6.55
N THR A 11 -0.10 7.83 -7.50
CA THR A 11 -1.25 8.38 -8.22
C THR A 11 -2.54 8.20 -7.42
N TYR A 12 -2.61 7.18 -6.56
CA TYR A 12 -3.81 6.86 -5.81
C TYR A 12 -3.78 7.44 -4.40
N THR A 13 -4.86 8.10 -4.02
CA THR A 13 -5.13 8.53 -2.65
C THR A 13 -5.65 7.34 -1.82
N ARG A 14 -5.57 7.47 -0.49
CA ARG A 14 -6.16 6.50 0.45
C ARG A 14 -7.60 6.12 0.08
N ASN A 15 -8.45 7.11 -0.22
CA ASN A 15 -9.86 6.88 -0.51
C ASN A 15 -10.05 6.10 -1.80
N GLN A 16 -9.25 6.38 -2.83
CA GLN A 16 -9.29 5.65 -4.09
C GLN A 16 -8.84 4.19 -3.93
N ILE A 17 -7.85 3.93 -3.07
CA ILE A 17 -7.43 2.56 -2.75
C ILE A 17 -8.56 1.80 -2.05
N VAL A 18 -9.23 2.44 -1.07
CA VAL A 18 -10.37 1.83 -0.37
C VAL A 18 -11.53 1.55 -1.32
N GLU A 19 -11.85 2.49 -2.21
CA GLU A 19 -12.90 2.33 -3.21
C GLU A 19 -12.62 1.16 -4.16
N LYS A 20 -11.38 1.07 -4.70
CA LYS A 20 -10.98 -0.06 -5.53
C LYS A 20 -11.04 -1.39 -4.77
N LEU A 21 -10.64 -1.41 -3.51
CA LEU A 21 -10.71 -2.62 -2.69
C LEU A 21 -12.16 -3.05 -2.43
N GLN A 22 -13.08 -2.10 -2.19
CA GLN A 22 -14.50 -2.39 -2.05
C GLN A 22 -15.09 -2.99 -3.33
N GLN A 23 -14.68 -2.47 -4.50
CA GLN A 23 -15.08 -3.02 -5.80
C GLN A 23 -14.58 -4.45 -5.98
N VAL A 24 -13.29 -4.71 -5.70
CA VAL A 24 -12.69 -6.05 -5.80
C VAL A 24 -13.34 -7.04 -4.82
N MET A 25 -13.66 -6.61 -3.61
CA MET A 25 -14.26 -7.47 -2.58
C MET A 25 -15.78 -7.62 -2.70
N ASN A 26 -16.43 -6.81 -3.55
CA ASN A 26 -17.88 -6.63 -3.63
C ASN A 26 -18.53 -6.44 -2.24
N LYS A 27 -17.89 -5.64 -1.37
CA LYS A 27 -18.31 -5.40 0.02
C LYS A 27 -18.00 -3.96 0.43
N SER A 28 -18.87 -3.37 1.25
CA SER A 28 -18.60 -2.08 1.88
C SER A 28 -17.55 -2.24 2.99
N LEU A 29 -16.58 -1.32 3.02
CA LEU A 29 -15.52 -1.28 4.01
C LEU A 29 -15.58 0.06 4.76
N SER A 30 -15.60 0.01 6.09
CA SER A 30 -15.40 1.21 6.90
C SER A 30 -13.90 1.44 7.09
N ALA A 31 -13.35 2.45 6.40
CA ALA A 31 -11.97 2.87 6.59
C ALA A 31 -11.93 4.12 7.47
N ARG A 32 -11.18 4.07 8.56
CA ARG A 32 -10.92 5.23 9.43
C ARG A 32 -9.42 5.48 9.52
N SER A 33 -9.05 6.76 9.62
CA SER A 33 -7.66 7.15 9.88
C SER A 33 -7.31 6.91 11.35
N LEU A 34 -6.23 6.18 11.60
CA LEU A 34 -5.65 6.08 12.94
C LEU A 34 -4.59 7.16 13.12
N SER A 35 -4.58 7.79 14.29
CA SER A 35 -3.53 8.73 14.65
C SER A 35 -2.28 7.99 15.16
N LYS A 36 -1.12 8.62 15.05
CA LYS A 36 0.14 8.07 15.58
C LYS A 36 0.05 7.76 17.09
N TRP A 37 -0.67 8.59 17.85
CA TRP A 37 -0.85 8.38 19.29
C TRP A 37 -1.69 7.14 19.60
N MET A 38 -2.76 6.90 18.84
CA MET A 38 -3.56 5.68 18.98
C MET A 38 -2.73 4.43 18.66
N LEU A 39 -1.95 4.45 17.57
CA LEU A 39 -1.05 3.34 17.21
C LEU A 39 0.00 3.08 18.30
N ARG A 40 0.59 4.14 18.87
CA ARG A 40 1.54 4.01 20.00
C ARG A 40 0.89 3.36 21.23
N GLY A 41 -0.33 3.76 21.56
CA GLY A 41 -1.08 3.13 22.66
C GLY A 41 -1.33 1.65 22.40
N MET A 42 -1.70 1.27 21.17
CA MET A 42 -1.87 -0.14 20.79
C MET A 42 -0.56 -0.93 20.85
N GLY A 43 0.58 -0.29 20.55
CA GLY A 43 1.92 -0.89 20.61
C GLY A 43 2.35 -1.39 21.99
N TRP A 44 1.68 -0.96 23.07
CA TRP A 44 1.92 -1.53 24.41
C TRP A 44 1.27 -2.89 24.61
N PHE A 45 0.21 -3.20 23.87
CA PHE A 45 -0.54 -4.45 23.98
C PHE A 45 -0.21 -5.44 22.86
N TYR A 46 0.18 -4.93 21.68
CA TYR A 46 0.43 -5.73 20.49
C TYR A 46 1.82 -5.41 19.91
N ILE A 47 2.69 -6.42 19.86
CA ILE A 47 4.06 -6.29 19.36
C ILE A 47 4.11 -5.76 17.92
N ASP A 48 3.27 -6.31 17.03
CA ASP A 48 3.19 -5.93 15.62
C ASP A 48 2.81 -4.45 15.44
N MET A 49 2.06 -3.89 16.41
CA MET A 49 1.70 -2.48 16.36
C MET A 49 2.89 -1.55 16.62
N ARG A 50 3.96 -2.04 17.28
CA ARG A 50 5.21 -1.27 17.43
C ARG A 50 5.89 -1.07 16.08
N GLU A 51 5.93 -2.11 15.25
CA GLU A 51 6.49 -2.03 13.89
C GLU A 51 5.67 -1.07 13.01
N MET A 52 4.34 -1.10 13.14
CA MET A 52 3.46 -0.16 12.41
C MET A 52 3.71 1.31 12.79
N VAL A 53 4.07 1.59 14.06
CA VAL A 53 4.44 2.95 14.49
C VAL A 53 5.73 3.40 13.82
N GLU A 54 6.69 2.50 13.61
CA GLU A 54 7.93 2.79 12.90
C GLU A 54 7.62 3.11 11.44
N LEU A 55 6.82 2.27 10.75
CA LEU A 55 6.40 2.48 9.36
C LEU A 55 5.52 3.71 9.12
N TYR A 56 5.05 4.39 10.17
CA TYR A 56 4.24 5.60 10.05
C TYR A 56 4.93 6.72 9.24
N TYR A 57 6.27 6.68 9.09
CA TYR A 57 7.00 7.61 8.21
C TYR A 57 6.51 7.57 6.75
N LEU A 58 6.05 6.42 6.27
CA LEU A 58 5.56 6.23 4.90
C LEU A 58 4.32 7.08 4.60
N TYR A 59 3.54 7.42 5.64
CA TYR A 59 2.31 8.20 5.50
C TYR A 59 2.51 9.70 5.75
N ASN A 60 3.50 10.08 6.57
CA ASN A 60 3.74 11.47 6.94
C ASN A 60 4.57 12.24 5.90
N HIS A 61 5.41 11.56 5.14
CA HIS A 61 6.29 12.18 4.17
C HIS A 61 5.91 11.73 2.77
N ARG A 62 5.59 12.68 1.88
CA ARG A 62 5.46 12.36 0.46
C ARG A 62 6.86 12.15 -0.11
N PHE A 63 7.13 10.95 -0.59
CA PHE A 63 8.36 10.63 -1.30
C PHE A 63 8.03 10.11 -2.70
N VAL A 64 8.93 10.34 -3.65
CA VAL A 64 8.87 9.75 -4.98
C VAL A 64 9.92 8.65 -5.05
N LEU A 65 9.51 7.43 -5.38
CA LEU A 65 10.43 6.31 -5.55
C LEU A 65 11.00 6.33 -6.97
N ASP A 66 12.28 6.63 -7.11
CA ASP A 66 12.98 6.51 -8.39
C ASP A 66 13.54 5.09 -8.55
N THR A 67 12.92 4.31 -9.44
CA THR A 67 13.35 2.93 -9.69
C THR A 67 14.46 2.81 -10.72
N LYS A 68 14.88 3.91 -11.38
CA LYS A 68 15.92 3.86 -12.43
C LYS A 68 17.25 3.31 -11.93
N LYS A 69 17.59 3.61 -10.67
CA LYS A 69 18.80 3.07 -10.04
C LYS A 69 18.74 1.56 -9.98
N TYR A 70 17.59 0.99 -9.62
CA TYR A 70 17.40 -0.46 -9.59
C TYR A 70 17.41 -1.03 -11.01
N GLU A 71 16.61 -0.46 -11.92
CA GLU A 71 16.50 -0.94 -13.30
C GLU A 71 17.86 -0.98 -14.05
N LYS A 72 18.79 -0.08 -13.70
CA LYS A 72 20.15 -0.08 -14.24
C LYS A 72 20.94 -1.34 -13.87
N TYR A 73 20.76 -1.89 -12.68
CA TYR A 73 21.53 -3.03 -12.19
C TYR A 73 20.83 -4.38 -12.37
N ILE A 74 19.50 -4.41 -12.27
CA ILE A 74 18.72 -5.66 -12.32
C ILE A 74 17.86 -5.83 -13.57
N GLY A 75 17.85 -4.85 -14.47
CA GLY A 75 17.00 -4.85 -15.67
C GLY A 75 15.59 -4.31 -15.42
N SER A 76 14.74 -4.34 -16.45
CA SER A 76 13.38 -3.79 -16.37
C SER A 76 12.53 -4.59 -15.38
N LEU A 77 11.92 -3.90 -14.42
CA LEU A 77 11.00 -4.51 -13.47
C LEU A 77 9.59 -4.60 -14.08
N PRO A 78 8.93 -5.77 -14.04
CA PRO A 78 7.52 -5.84 -14.36
C PRO A 78 6.74 -5.03 -13.31
N VAL A 79 5.77 -4.23 -13.77
CA VAL A 79 4.92 -3.44 -12.89
C VAL A 79 3.52 -4.03 -12.95
N THR A 80 3.07 -4.59 -11.84
CA THR A 80 1.69 -5.06 -11.69
C THR A 80 0.78 -3.86 -11.45
N GLU A 81 -0.31 -3.77 -12.20
CA GLU A 81 -1.33 -2.75 -11.98
C GLU A 81 -1.98 -2.95 -10.60
N LEU A 82 -2.28 -1.85 -9.91
CA LEU A 82 -2.80 -1.89 -8.54
C LEU A 82 -4.04 -2.78 -8.43
N GLU A 83 -4.96 -2.68 -9.38
CA GLU A 83 -6.22 -3.43 -9.39
C GLU A 83 -6.01 -4.94 -9.50
N GLU A 84 -5.04 -5.37 -10.32
CA GLU A 84 -4.65 -6.77 -10.44
C GLU A 84 -4.06 -7.27 -9.11
N GLY A 85 -3.11 -6.51 -8.54
CA GLY A 85 -2.51 -6.87 -7.26
C GLY A 85 -3.52 -6.95 -6.11
N LEU A 86 -4.51 -6.05 -6.07
CA LEU A 86 -5.60 -6.10 -5.10
C LEU A 86 -6.45 -7.36 -5.29
N ARG A 87 -6.79 -7.71 -6.53
CA ARG A 87 -7.56 -8.92 -6.86
C ARG A 87 -6.84 -10.19 -6.42
N GLU A 88 -5.57 -10.33 -6.79
CA GLU A 88 -4.75 -11.48 -6.41
C GLU A 88 -4.64 -11.61 -4.88
N THR A 89 -4.40 -10.50 -4.18
CA THR A 89 -4.29 -10.49 -2.70
C THR A 89 -5.60 -10.91 -2.03
N VAL A 90 -6.74 -10.38 -2.48
CA VAL A 90 -8.05 -10.73 -1.92
C VAL A 90 -8.36 -12.21 -2.18
N ASN A 91 -8.07 -12.72 -3.37
CA ASN A 91 -8.28 -14.11 -3.71
C ASN A 91 -7.41 -15.04 -2.84
N ALA A 92 -6.12 -14.72 -2.64
CA ALA A 92 -5.24 -15.49 -1.78
C ALA A 92 -5.79 -15.61 -0.35
N LYS A 93 -6.25 -14.50 0.22
CA LYS A 93 -6.86 -14.46 1.56
C LYS A 93 -8.17 -15.27 1.64
N GLN A 94 -9.01 -15.21 0.61
CA GLN A 94 -10.27 -15.97 0.57
C GLN A 94 -10.04 -17.47 0.43
N GLN A 95 -8.92 -17.88 -0.19
CA GLN A 95 -8.51 -19.27 -0.35
C GLN A 95 -7.83 -19.84 0.92
N GLY A 96 -7.71 -19.05 1.98
CA GLY A 96 -7.14 -19.50 3.26
C GLY A 96 -5.61 -19.64 3.26
N MET A 97 -4.93 -18.94 2.34
CA MET A 97 -3.47 -18.77 2.34
C MET A 97 -3.06 -17.57 3.19
#